data_AF-W0JU42-F1
#
_entry.id   AF-W0JU42-F1
#
_cell.length_a   1.000
_cell.length_b   1.000
_cell.length_c   1.000
_cell.angle_alpha   90.00
_cell.angle_beta   90.00
_cell.angle_gamma   90.00
#
_symmetry.space_group_name_H-M   'P 1'
#
loop_
_entity.id
_entity.type
_entity.pdbx_description
1 polymer ?
#
loop_
_entity_poly.entity_id
_entity_poly.type
_entity_poly.pdbx_seq_one_letter_code
_entity_poly.pdbx_strand_id
1 'polypeptide(L)' 'MRNPEQPASCPYCGTANDFVFTYCRDCLGELPSSPTADPEAN' A
#
# COMPACT_ATOMS: atom_id res chain seq x y z
N MET A 1 5.03 -1.13 14.01
CA MET A 1 5.46 0.05 13.24
C MET A 1 4.35 0.30 12.22
N ARG A 2 3.66 1.45 12.27
CA ARG A 2 2.66 1.83 11.24
C ARG A 2 3.41 2.54 10.13
N ASN A 3 3.25 2.11 8.88
CA ASN A 3 3.80 2.83 7.74
C ASN A 3 2.80 3.90 7.29
N PRO A 4 2.99 5.19 7.59
CA PRO A 4 2.01 6.24 7.30
C PRO A 4 1.76 6.45 5.78
N GLU A 5 2.61 5.86 4.93
CA GLU A 5 2.59 6.03 3.48
C GLU A 5 1.87 4.90 2.71
N GLN A 6 1.37 3.85 3.40
CA GLN A 6 0.52 2.88 2.71
C GLN A 6 -0.90 3.42 2.57
N PRO A 7 -1.53 3.33 1.39
CA PRO A 7 -2.90 3.81 1.25
C PRO A 7 -3.83 2.92 2.09
N ALA A 8 -4.51 3.54 3.05
CA ALA A 8 -5.52 2.87 3.88
C ALA A 8 -6.71 2.34 3.05
N SER A 9 -6.82 2.69 1.77
CA SER A 9 -7.88 2.23 0.87
C SER A 9 -7.30 1.63 -0.41
N CYS A 10 -7.85 0.48 -0.81
CA CYS A 10 -7.48 -0.21 -2.03
C CYS A 10 -7.89 0.63 -3.26
N PRO A 11 -6.97 0.90 -4.20
CA PRO A 11 -7.28 1.70 -5.39
C PRO A 11 -8.18 0.97 -6.40
N TYR A 12 -8.30 -0.37 -6.29
CA TYR A 12 -9.08 -1.17 -7.24
C TYR A 12 -10.55 -1.32 -6.85
N CYS A 13 -10.83 -1.53 -5.57
CA CYS A 13 -12.19 -1.81 -5.07
C CYS A 13 -12.67 -0.84 -3.98
N GLY A 14 -11.81 0.05 -3.48
CA GLY A 14 -12.13 1.00 -2.41
C GLY A 14 -12.07 0.42 -1.00
N THR A 15 -11.86 -0.89 -0.84
CA THR A 15 -11.82 -1.54 0.47
C THR A 15 -10.71 -0.98 1.36
N ALA A 16 -11.04 -0.68 2.61
CA ALA A 16 -10.07 -0.24 3.59
C ALA A 16 -9.11 -1.38 3.99
N ASN A 17 -7.81 -1.10 3.99
CA ASN A 17 -6.74 -2.02 4.33
C ASN A 17 -5.83 -1.40 5.41
N ASP A 18 -5.17 -2.25 6.20
CA ASP A 18 -4.14 -1.82 7.14
C ASP A 18 -2.80 -1.65 6.40
N PHE A 19 -1.93 -0.80 6.95
CA PHE A 19 -0.62 -0.42 6.41
C PHE A 19 0.44 -1.54 6.46
N VAL A 20 0.02 -2.76 6.80
CA VAL A 20 0.86 -3.97 6.85
C VAL A 20 0.54 -4.95 5.72
N PHE A 21 -0.54 -4.75 4.99
CA PHE A 21 -0.94 -5.65 3.92
C PHE A 21 -0.33 -5.23 2.58
N THR A 22 0.33 -6.18 1.91
CA THR A 22 0.80 -6.03 0.52
C THR A 22 -0.28 -6.39 -0.51
N TYR A 23 -1.41 -6.93 -0.06
CA TYR A 23 -2.55 -7.32 -0.89
C TYR A 23 -3.86 -6.84 -0.27
N CYS A 24 -4.82 -6.48 -1.11
CA CYS A 24 -6.15 -6.11 -0.66
C CYS A 24 -6.87 -7.33 -0.11
N ARG A 25 -7.31 -7.26 1.14
CA ARG A 25 -8.01 -8.35 1.84
C ARG A 25 -9.41 -8.71 1.32
N ASP A 26 -9.87 -8.03 0.29
CA ASP A 26 -11.18 -8.24 -0.34
C ASP A 26 -11.02 -8.64 -1.82
N CYS A 27 -10.58 -7.72 -2.69
CA CYS A 27 -10.38 -8.02 -4.11
C CYS A 27 -9.06 -8.74 -4.44
N LEU A 28 -8.18 -8.99 -3.46
CA LEU A 28 -6.86 -9.63 -3.62
C LEU A 28 -5.86 -8.89 -4.55
N GLY A 29 -6.18 -7.65 -4.97
CA GLY A 29 -5.29 -6.82 -5.77
C GLY A 29 -4.04 -6.39 -4.98
N GLU A 30 -2.89 -6.29 -5.64
CA GLU A 30 -1.63 -5.86 -5.04
C GLU A 30 -1.72 -4.40 -4.56
N LEU A 31 -1.53 -4.16 -3.27
CA LEU A 31 -1.48 -2.81 -2.76
C LEU A 31 -0.09 -2.23 -3.01
N PRO A 32 0.02 -0.96 -3.43
CA PRO A 32 1.32 -0.34 -3.62
C PRO A 32 2.06 -0.33 -2.28
N SER A 33 3.07 -1.18 -2.15
CA SER A 33 4.10 -1.08 -1.14
C SER A 33 4.93 0.12 -1.52
N SER A 34 4.72 1.27 -0.88
CA SER A 34 5.66 2.37 -1.02
C SER A 34 6.76 2.18 0.02
N PRO A 35 8.00 1.86 -0.39
CA PRO A 35 9.17 2.46 0.19
C PRO A 35 9.39 3.78 -0.54
N THR A 36 8.94 4.90 0.01
CA THR A 36 9.43 6.22 -0.47
C THR A 36 10.84 6.42 0.07
N ALA A 37 11.76 5.59 -0.42
CA ALA A 37 13.10 6.03 -0.69
C ALA A 37 13.21 5.97 -2.21
N ASP A 38 12.98 7.10 -2.88
CA ASP A 38 13.81 7.44 -4.01
C ASP A 38 15.18 7.81 -3.43
N PRO A 39 16.20 6.92 -3.38
CA PRO A 39 17.54 7.42 -3.58
C PRO A 39 17.64 7.69 -5.08
N GLU A 40 17.55 8.96 -5.45
CA GLU A 40 18.41 9.55 -6.45
C GLU A 40 18.74 8.65 -7.66
N ALA A 41 18.12 8.97 -8.80
CA ALA A 41 18.68 8.64 -10.10
C ALA A 41 20.20 8.88 -10.10
N ASN A 42 20.98 7.80 -10.24
CA ASN A 42 22.40 7.85 -10.56
C ASN A 42 22.59 7.27 -11.97
#